data_AF-A0AA41AZN2-F1
#
_entry.id   AF-A0AA41AZN2-F1
#
_cell.length_a   1.000
_cell.length_b   1.000
_cell.length_c   1.000
_cell.angle_alpha   90.00
_cell.angle_beta   90.00
_cell.angle_gamma   90.00
#
_symmetry.space_group_name_H-M   'P 1'
#
loop_
_entity.id
_entity.type
_entity.pdbx_description
1 polymer ?
#
loop_
_entity_poly.entity_id
_entity_poly.type
_entity_poly.pdbx_seq_one_letter_code
_entity_poly.pdbx_strand_id
1 'polypeptide(L)'
;MLTARDRSSPSGTTETGTHGYVQHEKWLIGVPFRTTASRVVRLYYVVGGAGDVSRAVGVALARANSARERQARGGGSVAAEDLEVRRITLDALGRTGLDGPGDRSAAPSW
;
A
#
# COMPACT_ATOMS: atom_id res chain seq x y z
N MET A 1 42.83 35.34 -40.64
CA MET A 1 43.79 34.25 -40.35
C MET A 1 43.03 33.18 -39.59
N LEU A 2 42.73 32.04 -40.25
CA LEU A 2 42.06 30.89 -39.66
C LEU A 2 43.06 30.07 -38.83
N THR A 3 42.69 29.68 -37.61
CA THR A 3 43.29 28.51 -36.94
C THR A 3 42.23 27.77 -36.14
N ALA A 4 42.06 26.50 -36.51
CA ALA A 4 41.18 25.51 -35.91
C ALA A 4 41.58 25.18 -34.46
N ARG A 5 40.57 24.94 -33.62
CA ARG A 5 40.66 24.20 -32.35
C ARG A 5 39.44 23.29 -32.34
N ASP A 6 39.61 21.99 -32.56
CA ASP A 6 40.07 20.96 -31.65
C ASP A 6 38.87 20.08 -31.34
N ARG A 7 38.95 18.81 -31.77
CA ARG A 7 37.91 17.80 -31.52
C ARG A 7 37.97 17.43 -30.04
N SER A 8 37.01 17.94 -29.28
CA SER A 8 36.66 17.36 -27.99
C SER A 8 35.23 16.87 -28.07
N SER A 9 35.08 15.58 -28.42
CA SER A 9 33.87 14.81 -28.09
C SER A 9 34.00 14.36 -26.64
N PRO A 10 33.12 14.75 -25.72
CA PRO A 10 32.84 13.91 -24.58
C PRO A 10 31.85 12.84 -25.03
N SER A 11 32.35 11.61 -25.03
CA SER A 11 31.59 10.38 -25.06
C SER A 11 30.42 10.42 -24.09
N GLY A 12 29.37 9.69 -24.47
CA GLY A 12 28.11 9.65 -23.77
C GLY A 12 28.23 9.48 -22.27
N THR A 13 27.42 10.24 -21.56
CA THR A 13 26.67 9.67 -20.46
C THR A 13 25.25 10.04 -20.78
N THR A 14 24.50 9.07 -21.30
CA THR A 14 23.07 9.03 -21.11
C THR A 14 22.85 9.13 -19.60
N GLU A 15 22.64 10.34 -19.11
CA GLU A 15 21.80 10.54 -17.93
C GLU A 15 20.41 10.07 -18.36
N THR A 16 20.25 8.76 -18.40
CA THR A 16 18.98 8.14 -18.08
C THR A 16 18.78 8.49 -16.62
N GLY A 17 18.35 9.74 -16.40
CA GLY A 17 17.63 10.15 -15.22
C GLY A 17 16.39 9.28 -15.22
N THR A 18 16.59 8.04 -14.79
CA THR A 18 15.56 7.22 -14.18
C THR A 18 15.22 8.06 -12.96
N HIS A 19 14.34 9.03 -13.15
CA HIS A 19 13.45 9.45 -12.10
C HIS A 19 12.74 8.15 -11.75
N GLY A 20 13.38 7.37 -10.86
CA GLY A 20 12.72 6.38 -10.08
C GLY A 20 11.67 7.19 -9.36
N TYR A 21 10.49 7.29 -9.97
CA TYR A 21 9.29 7.58 -9.25
C TYR A 21 9.34 6.56 -8.14
N VAL A 22 9.71 7.03 -6.94
CA VAL A 22 9.63 6.22 -5.74
C VAL A 22 8.14 5.92 -5.68
N GLN A 23 7.74 4.76 -6.20
CA GLN A 23 6.34 4.37 -6.21
C GLN A 23 6.03 4.21 -4.74
N HIS A 24 5.40 5.23 -4.17
CA HIS A 24 4.98 5.23 -2.80
C HIS A 24 4.02 4.06 -2.66
N GLU A 25 4.49 2.99 -2.01
CA GLU A 25 3.71 1.78 -1.84
C GLU A 25 2.38 2.15 -1.20
N LYS A 26 1.31 1.60 -1.77
CA LYS A 26 -0.04 1.73 -1.26
C LYS A 26 -0.44 0.41 -0.66
N TRP A 27 -1.10 0.48 0.48
CA TRP A 27 -1.52 -0.68 1.24
C TRP A 27 -3.03 -0.62 1.47
N LEU A 28 -3.68 -1.76 1.33
CA LEU A 28 -5.07 -1.97 1.70
C LEU A 28 -5.09 -2.74 3.02
N ILE A 29 -5.64 -2.12 4.06
CA ILE A 29 -5.69 -2.67 5.41
C ILE A 29 -7.15 -2.93 5.81
N GLY A 30 -7.52 -4.20 5.93
CA GLY A 30 -8.86 -4.64 6.30
C GLY A 30 -9.00 -4.88 7.80
N VAL A 31 -9.79 -4.04 8.46
CA VAL A 31 -10.09 -4.10 9.89
C VAL A 31 -11.42 -4.82 10.14
N PRO A 32 -11.50 -5.78 11.07
CA PRO A 32 -12.77 -6.42 11.39
C PRO A 32 -13.78 -5.45 12.01
N PHE A 33 -15.02 -5.63 11.58
CA PHE A 33 -16.20 -4.89 12.01
C PHE A 33 -17.32 -5.88 12.29
N ARG A 34 -17.80 -5.90 13.53
CA ARG A 34 -19.00 -6.67 13.88
C ARG A 34 -20.22 -5.79 13.67
N THR A 35 -21.08 -6.18 12.74
CA THR A 35 -22.38 -5.53 12.57
C THR A 35 -23.31 -5.88 13.74
N THR A 36 -24.38 -5.12 13.92
CA THR A 36 -25.45 -5.40 14.89
C THR A 36 -26.11 -6.77 14.69
N ALA A 37 -26.08 -7.32 13.47
CA ALA A 37 -26.55 -8.66 13.14
C ALA A 37 -25.49 -9.77 13.36
N SER A 38 -24.47 -9.50 14.17
CA SER A 38 -23.37 -10.43 14.49
C SER A 38 -22.54 -10.92 13.29
N ARG A 39 -22.65 -10.26 12.13
CA ARG A 39 -21.83 -10.59 10.96
C ARG A 39 -20.49 -9.87 11.05
N VAL A 40 -19.40 -10.60 10.84
CA VAL A 40 -18.06 -10.01 10.71
C VAL A 40 -17.85 -9.59 9.27
N VAL A 41 -17.79 -8.27 9.04
CA VAL A 41 -17.35 -7.68 7.77
C VAL A 41 -16.00 -6.98 8.00
N ARG A 42 -15.31 -6.61 6.91
CA ARG A 42 -14.06 -5.83 7.00
C ARG A 42 -14.29 -4.41 6.50
N LEU A 43 -13.85 -3.43 7.27
CA LEU A 43 -13.69 -2.05 6.83
C LEU A 43 -12.27 -1.90 6.28
N TYR A 44 -12.13 -1.40 5.06
CA TYR A 44 -10.83 -1.26 4.43
C TYR A 44 -10.34 0.18 4.45
N TYR A 45 -9.10 0.37 4.87
CA TYR A 45 -8.36 1.62 4.72
C TYR A 45 -7.33 1.49 3.61
N VAL A 46 -7.23 2.53 2.78
CA VAL A 46 -6.11 2.69 1.85
C VAL A 46 -5.08 3.58 2.53
N VAL A 47 -3.89 3.05 2.75
CA VAL A 47 -2.74 3.79 3.30
C VAL A 47 -1.74 4.02 2.18
N GLY A 48 -1.62 5.26 1.72
CA GLY A 48 -0.60 5.67 0.75
C GLY A 48 0.64 6.21 1.43
N GLY A 49 1.79 6.12 0.76
CA GLY A 49 3.02 6.74 1.25
C GLY A 49 3.68 6.03 2.43
N ALA A 50 3.18 4.85 2.81
CA ALA A 50 3.87 4.00 3.76
C ALA A 50 5.00 3.29 3.01
N GLY A 51 6.25 3.69 3.28
CA GLY A 51 7.43 3.08 2.66
C GLY A 51 7.65 1.60 3.05
N ASP A 52 6.86 1.07 3.98
CA ASP A 52 6.88 -0.32 4.43
C ASP A 52 5.53 -0.72 5.07
N VAL A 53 5.35 -2.03 5.23
CA VAL A 53 4.14 -2.64 5.79
C VAL A 53 3.88 -2.28 7.25
N SER A 54 4.92 -2.15 8.07
CA SER A 54 4.80 -1.85 9.50
C SER A 54 4.24 -0.45 9.71
N ARG A 55 4.71 0.51 8.90
CA ARG A 55 4.18 1.87 8.90
C ARG A 55 2.73 1.91 8.42
N ALA A 56 2.37 1.14 7.39
CA ALA A 56 1.00 1.07 6.90
C ALA A 56 0.04 0.53 7.98
N VAL A 57 0.45 -0.56 8.64
CA VAL A 57 -0.27 -1.17 9.77
C VAL A 57 -0.41 -0.18 10.93
N GLY A 58 0.67 0.51 11.31
CA GLY A 58 0.64 1.50 12.38
C GLY A 58 -0.36 2.63 12.12
N VAL A 59 -0.39 3.17 10.89
CA VAL A 59 -1.36 4.21 10.50
C VAL A 59 -2.79 3.68 10.56
N ALA A 60 -3.04 2.48 10.03
CA ALA A 60 -4.36 1.88 10.04
C ALA A 60 -4.84 1.55 11.47
N LEU A 61 -3.96 1.04 12.34
CA LEU A 61 -4.26 0.76 13.75
C LEU A 61 -4.59 2.04 14.51
N ALA A 62 -3.77 3.08 14.36
CA ALA A 62 -4.01 4.36 15.00
C ALA A 62 -5.39 4.93 14.62
N ARG A 63 -5.75 4.82 13.34
CA ARG A 63 -7.07 5.22 12.84
C ARG A 63 -8.19 4.35 13.39
N ALA A 64 -8.08 3.03 13.23
CA ALA A 64 -9.09 2.07 13.67
C ALA A 64 -9.38 2.19 15.17
N ASN A 65 -8.35 2.47 15.97
CA ASN A 65 -8.46 2.64 17.42
C ASN A 65 -8.73 4.09 17.84
N SER A 66 -8.94 5.04 16.93
CA SER A 66 -9.43 6.37 17.31
C SER A 66 -10.80 6.26 17.98
N ALA A 67 -11.10 7.16 18.92
CA ALA A 67 -12.35 7.10 19.69
C ALA A 67 -13.59 7.01 18.79
N ARG A 68 -13.63 7.85 17.73
CA ARG A 68 -14.70 7.88 16.75
C ARG A 68 -14.86 6.56 16.00
N GLU A 69 -13.78 6.03 15.45
CA GLU A 69 -13.82 4.77 14.69
C GLU A 69 -14.18 3.62 15.62
N ARG A 70 -13.55 3.52 16.79
CA ARG A 70 -13.86 2.49 17.77
C ARG A 70 -15.34 2.49 18.16
N GLN A 71 -15.93 3.65 18.41
CA GLN A 71 -17.34 3.79 18.76
C GLN A 71 -18.26 3.37 17.61
N ALA A 72 -17.91 3.72 16.36
CA ALA A 72 -18.64 3.27 15.18
C ALA A 72 -18.58 1.74 15.00
N ARG A 73 -17.51 1.08 15.45
CA ARG A 73 -17.29 -0.37 15.38
C ARG A 73 -17.78 -1.15 16.61
N GLY A 74 -18.54 -0.51 17.51
CA GLY A 74 -19.11 -1.16 18.69
C GLY A 74 -18.18 -1.22 19.91
N GLY A 75 -17.13 -0.39 19.95
CA GLY A 75 -16.31 -0.14 21.14
C GLY A 75 -15.07 -1.01 21.31
N GLY A 76 -14.90 -2.07 20.51
CA GLY A 76 -13.75 -2.98 20.58
C GLY A 76 -12.44 -2.38 20.04
N SER A 77 -11.34 -2.57 20.77
CA SER A 77 -9.99 -2.32 20.25
C SER A 77 -9.62 -3.37 19.19
N VAL A 78 -8.73 -2.99 18.28
CA VAL A 78 -8.18 -3.89 17.24
C VAL A 78 -6.69 -4.03 17.43
N ALA A 79 -6.22 -5.27 17.31
CA ALA A 79 -4.81 -5.61 17.34
C ALA A 79 -4.26 -5.83 15.92
N ALA A 80 -2.94 -5.93 15.78
CA ALA A 80 -2.29 -6.02 14.48
C ALA A 80 -2.58 -7.37 13.79
N GLU A 81 -2.68 -8.43 14.58
CA GLU A 81 -3.00 -9.80 14.15
C GLU A 81 -4.41 -9.95 13.56
N ASP A 82 -5.31 -9.03 13.87
CA ASP A 82 -6.68 -9.02 13.35
C ASP A 82 -6.76 -8.45 11.92
N LEU A 83 -5.69 -7.79 11.46
CA LEU A 83 -5.68 -7.04 10.21
C LEU A 83 -5.45 -7.94 9.00
N GLU A 84 -6.22 -7.68 7.95
CA GLU A 84 -5.84 -8.11 6.61
C GLU A 84 -4.93 -7.04 6.01
N VAL A 85 -3.79 -7.46 5.50
CA VAL A 85 -2.78 -6.55 4.95
C VAL A 85 -2.49 -6.97 3.53
N ARG A 86 -2.79 -6.10 2.56
CA ARG A 86 -2.56 -6.36 1.14
C ARG A 86 -1.84 -5.18 0.52
N ARG A 87 -0.84 -5.47 -0.32
CA ARG A 87 -0.16 -4.43 -1.10
C ARG A 87 -1.00 -4.13 -2.33
N ILE A 88 -1.22 -2.85 -2.59
CA ILE A 88 -1.83 -2.37 -3.82
C ILE A 88 -0.72 -2.20 -4.85
N THR A 89 -0.78 -2.97 -5.92
CA THR A 89 0.17 -2.89 -7.03
C THR A 89 -0.40 -2.09 -8.19
N LEU A 90 0.49 -1.51 -8.98
CA LEU A 90 0.15 -0.82 -10.22
C LEU A 90 1.01 -1.43 -11.32
N ASP A 91 0.37 -2.04 -12.32
CA ASP A 91 1.11 -2.59 -13.46
C ASP A 91 1.56 -1.47 -14.43
N ALA A 92 2.37 -1.83 -15.42
CA ALA A 92 2.87 -0.90 -16.43
C ALA A 92 1.77 -0.30 -17.33
N LEU A 93 0.56 -0.89 -17.33
CA LEU A 93 -0.61 -0.39 -18.05
C LEU A 93 -1.47 0.52 -17.16
N GLY A 94 -1.05 0.78 -15.91
CA GLY A 94 -1.78 1.58 -14.95
C GLY A 94 -2.96 0.84 -14.29
N ARG A 95 -3.02 -0.49 -14.39
CA ARG A 95 -4.07 -1.29 -13.74
C ARG A 95 -3.67 -1.57 -12.29
N THR A 96 -4.64 -1.40 -11.40
CA THR A 96 -4.44 -1.62 -9.97
C THR A 96 -4.70 -3.09 -9.63
N GLY A 97 -3.76 -3.72 -8.94
CA GLY A 97 -3.84 -5.09 -8.43
C GLY A 97 -3.71 -5.15 -6.91
N LEU A 98 -3.88 -6.33 -6.36
CA LEU A 98 -3.66 -6.60 -4.94
C LEU A 98 -2.78 -7.85 -4.81
N ASP A 99 -1.66 -7.71 -4.12
CA ASP A 99 -0.81 -8.84 -3.78
C ASP A 99 -1.35 -9.56 -2.53
N GLY A 100 -1.13 -10.88 -2.45
CA GLY A 100 -1.61 -11.71 -1.34
C GLY A 100 -3.04 -12.23 -1.51
N PRO A 101 -3.48 -13.17 -0.65
CA PRO A 101 -4.65 -14.00 -0.92
C PRO A 101 -5.93 -13.17 -0.97
N GLY A 102 -6.42 -12.96 -2.19
CA GLY A 102 -7.80 -12.65 -2.45
C GLY A 102 -8.50 -13.92 -2.87
N ASP A 103 -8.83 -14.81 -1.94
CA ASP A 103 -9.82 -15.88 -2.14
C ASP A 103 -10.34 -16.39 -0.80
N ARG A 104 -11.55 -15.97 -0.44
CA ARG A 104 -12.37 -16.62 0.59
C ARG A 104 -13.05 -17.89 0.01
N SER A 105 -12.35 -18.66 -0.83
CA SER A 105 -12.84 -19.92 -1.42
C SER A 105 -11.96 -21.15 -1.13
N ALA A 106 -10.89 -21.02 -0.35
CA ALA A 106 -10.28 -22.17 0.30
C ALA A 106 -10.82 -22.30 1.72
N ALA A 107 -12.07 -22.73 1.88
CA ALA A 107 -12.44 -23.41 3.11
C ALA A 107 -11.66 -24.73 3.11
N PRO A 108 -10.84 -25.04 4.13
CA PRO A 108 -10.29 -26.38 4.24
C PRO A 108 -11.48 -27.30 4.49
N SER A 109 -11.75 -28.19 3.54
CA SER A 109 -12.63 -29.33 3.75
C SER A 109 -11.95 -30.28 4.74
N TRP A 110 -12.43 -30.29 5.97
CA TRP A 110 -12.31 -31.42 6.88
C TRP A 110 -13.63 -31.56 7.64
#